data_AF-A0A935R0I4-F1
#
_entry.id   AF-A0A935R0I4-F1
#
_cell.length_a   1.000
_cell.length_b   1.000
_cell.length_c   1.000
_cell.angle_alpha   90.00
_cell.angle_beta   90.00
_cell.angle_gamma   90.00
#
_symmetry.space_group_name_H-M   'P 1'
#
loop_
_entity.id
_entity.type
_entity.pdbx_description
1 polymer ?
#
loop_
_entity_poly.entity_id
_entity_poly.type
_entity_poly.pdbx_seq_one_letter_code
_entity_poly.pdbx_strand_id
1 'polypeptide(L)'
;MNYLEKIFQIPYAIPPMDPKGYRRFISDIVGDEAERWRDATEEEPQAFLVSESPELAEPTIPERVEPTLVAAPAPVYEDPERLRVTERELRHLQEVGVLLRTPRAAKRFVNIYRLLRASMPRAEREALISGSEQEIRLLMWLLALNVGQPDHGELLLNALMGPEGDVAPKLSALCDSKRAEGDPRWLEIHDRWEKAKGAADIEEAIAVARRWCPRVGRFSFRAKG
;
A
#
# COMPACT_ATOMS: atom_id res chain seq x y z
N MET A 1 -34.46 -1.18 41.15
CA MET A 1 -33.65 -0.12 40.53
C MET A 1 -32.46 -0.79 39.86
N ASN A 2 -32.62 -1.23 38.62
CA ASN A 2 -31.53 -1.84 37.84
C ASN A 2 -30.98 -0.76 36.91
N TYR A 3 -29.70 -0.50 37.07
CA TYR A 3 -28.97 0.58 36.41
C TYR A 3 -28.96 0.37 34.90
N LEU A 4 -29.67 1.26 34.21
CA LEU A 4 -29.60 1.50 32.80
C LEU A 4 -28.44 2.50 32.57
N GLU A 5 -27.20 2.07 32.82
CA GLU A 5 -26.04 2.84 32.39
C GLU A 5 -25.93 2.72 30.88
N LYS A 6 -26.51 3.74 30.24
CA LYS A 6 -26.43 4.03 28.81
C LYS A 6 -25.00 3.80 28.33
N ILE A 7 -24.85 2.94 27.32
CA ILE A 7 -23.64 2.88 26.49
C ILE A 7 -23.56 4.23 25.77
N PHE A 8 -22.91 5.21 26.38
CA PHE A 8 -22.64 6.48 25.74
C PHE A 8 -21.55 6.24 24.69
N GLN A 9 -21.97 6.16 23.43
CA GLN A 9 -21.07 6.38 22.30
C GLN A 9 -20.67 7.86 22.34
N ILE A 10 -19.53 8.19 22.96
CA ILE A 10 -18.94 9.52 22.82
C ILE A 10 -18.27 9.56 21.44
N PRO A 11 -18.77 10.34 20.47
CA PRO A 11 -18.06 10.50 19.21
C PRO A 11 -16.79 11.30 19.49
N TYR A 12 -15.64 10.63 19.58
CA TYR A 12 -14.36 11.31 19.64
C TYR A 12 -13.97 11.75 18.23
N ALA A 13 -14.07 13.05 17.95
CA ALA A 13 -13.60 13.63 16.70
C ALA A 13 -12.08 13.76 16.77
N ILE A 14 -11.36 12.89 16.06
CA ILE A 14 -9.91 13.02 15.90
C ILE A 14 -9.66 14.27 15.02
N PRO A 15 -8.83 15.23 15.46
CA PRO A 15 -8.44 16.37 14.64
C PRO A 15 -7.88 15.92 13.28
N PRO A 16 -8.08 16.70 12.21
CA PRO A 16 -7.46 16.41 10.93
C PRO A 16 -5.94 16.32 11.10
N MET A 17 -5.32 15.37 10.41
CA MET A 17 -3.89 15.14 10.54
C MET A 17 -3.11 16.33 9.98
N ASP A 18 -2.31 16.99 10.83
CA ASP A 18 -1.45 18.08 10.38
C ASP A 18 -0.25 17.52 9.57
N PRO A 19 0.37 18.31 8.67
CA PRO A 19 1.47 17.82 7.83
C PRO A 19 2.70 17.29 8.59
N LYS A 20 3.04 17.88 9.74
CA LYS A 20 4.14 17.41 10.61
C LYS A 20 3.76 16.12 11.32
N GLY A 21 2.52 16.03 11.81
CA GLY A 21 1.92 14.83 12.36
C GLY A 21 1.90 13.67 11.36
N TYR A 22 1.57 13.95 10.09
CA TYR A 22 1.61 12.97 9.00
C TYR A 22 3.02 12.41 8.80
N ARG A 23 4.04 13.28 8.71
CA ARG A 23 5.43 12.84 8.49
C ARG A 23 5.91 11.92 9.60
N ARG A 24 5.64 12.30 10.86
CA ARG A 24 5.97 11.47 12.03
C ARG A 24 5.24 10.13 11.98
N PHE A 25 3.93 10.15 11.72
CA PHE A 25 3.11 8.95 11.63
C PHE A 25 3.60 7.96 10.56
N ILE A 26 4.01 8.47 9.38
CA ILE A 26 4.58 7.63 8.32
C ILE A 26 5.92 7.03 8.75
N SER A 27 6.80 7.81 9.39
CA SER A 27 8.06 7.28 9.93
C SER A 27 7.82 6.19 10.95
N ASP A 28 6.87 6.38 11.86
CA ASP A 28 6.52 5.40 12.90
C ASP A 28 5.95 4.11 12.27
N ILE A 29 5.04 4.19 11.29
CA ILE A 29 4.53 3.00 10.58
C ILE A 29 5.64 2.26 9.83
N VAL A 30 6.57 3.01 9.23
CA VAL A 30 7.67 2.42 8.49
C VAL A 30 8.64 1.70 9.43
N GLY A 31 8.94 2.30 10.58
CA GLY A 31 9.82 1.76 11.62
C GLY A 31 9.23 0.58 12.39
N ASP A 32 8.05 0.74 13.00
CA ASP A 32 7.38 -0.29 13.83
C ASP A 32 7.21 -1.61 13.08
N GLU A 33 6.81 -1.54 11.82
CA GLU A 33 6.66 -2.74 11.00
C GLU A 33 8.02 -3.37 10.66
N ALA A 34 9.07 -2.57 10.41
CA ALA A 34 10.41 -3.11 10.17
C ALA A 34 10.98 -3.85 11.39
N GLU A 35 10.62 -3.45 12.60
CA GLU A 35 10.96 -4.16 13.84
C GLU A 35 10.15 -5.45 13.97
N ARG A 36 8.81 -5.41 13.79
CA ARG A 36 7.96 -6.61 13.83
C ARG A 36 8.40 -7.72 12.88
N TRP A 37 8.83 -7.37 11.67
CA TRP A 37 9.31 -8.37 10.71
C TRP A 37 10.66 -8.96 11.13
N ARG A 38 11.52 -8.22 11.82
CA ARG A 38 12.77 -8.78 12.37
C ARG A 38 12.45 -9.83 13.43
N ASP A 39 11.60 -9.48 14.39
CA ASP A 39 11.18 -10.39 15.47
C ASP A 39 10.54 -11.67 14.90
N ALA A 40 9.67 -11.55 13.89
CA ALA A 40 9.03 -12.70 13.24
C ALA A 40 10.00 -13.59 12.43
N THR A 41 11.17 -13.10 12.03
CA THR A 41 12.20 -13.91 11.36
C THR A 41 13.16 -14.56 12.35
N GLU A 42 13.29 -13.98 13.55
CA GLU A 42 14.14 -14.48 14.64
C GLU A 42 13.43 -15.50 15.54
N GLU A 43 12.09 -15.52 15.55
CA GLU A 43 11.33 -16.64 16.13
C GLU A 43 11.55 -17.93 15.32
N GLU A 44 12.44 -18.79 15.82
CA GLU A 44 12.65 -20.14 15.29
C GLU A 44 11.30 -20.89 15.22
N PRO A 45 11.03 -21.66 14.15
CA PRO A 45 9.82 -22.46 14.06
C PRO A 45 9.83 -23.48 15.21
N GLN A 46 9.06 -23.19 16.27
CA GLN A 46 8.82 -24.15 17.33
C GLN A 46 8.16 -25.36 16.68
N ALA A 47 8.87 -26.49 16.70
CA ALA A 47 8.37 -27.75 16.21
C ALA A 47 7.07 -28.06 16.96
N PHE A 48 5.93 -27.84 16.31
CA PHE A 48 4.65 -28.32 16.81
C PHE A 48 4.71 -29.85 16.78
N LEU A 49 4.95 -30.43 17.95
CA LEU A 49 4.73 -31.86 18.16
C LEU A 49 3.23 -32.08 18.02
N VAL A 50 2.82 -32.60 16.86
CA VAL A 50 1.46 -33.10 16.66
C VAL A 50 1.29 -34.31 17.58
N SER A 51 0.80 -34.05 18.78
CA SER A 51 0.35 -35.07 19.73
C SER A 51 -1.04 -35.51 19.31
N GLU A 52 -1.14 -36.48 18.41
CA GLU A 52 -2.38 -37.27 18.31
C GLU A 52 -2.49 -38.15 19.57
N SER A 53 -3.50 -37.86 20.39
CA SER A 53 -3.93 -38.71 21.52
C SER A 53 -5.08 -39.63 21.08
N PRO A 54 -5.30 -40.76 21.78
CA PRO A 54 -5.45 -42.07 21.14
C PRO A 54 -6.90 -42.55 21.02
N GLU A 55 -7.18 -43.39 20.02
CA GLU A 55 -8.38 -44.22 19.96
C GLU A 55 -7.99 -45.72 19.90
N LEU A 56 -8.73 -46.52 20.66
CA LEU A 56 -8.39 -47.84 21.18
C LEU A 56 -8.26 -48.96 20.13
N ALA A 57 -7.15 -49.71 20.15
CA ALA A 57 -7.09 -51.14 19.80
C ALA A 57 -5.84 -51.83 20.41
N GLU A 58 -6.05 -53.02 20.96
CA GLU A 58 -5.10 -53.88 21.70
C GLU A 58 -4.06 -54.61 20.80
N PRO A 59 -3.01 -55.26 21.37
CA PRO A 59 -1.62 -55.09 20.95
C PRO A 59 -1.19 -56.10 19.87
N THR A 60 -0.72 -55.58 18.74
CA THR A 60 0.28 -56.27 17.92
C THR A 60 1.53 -55.42 18.01
N ILE A 61 2.62 -55.94 18.57
CA ILE A 61 3.90 -55.22 18.65
C ILE A 61 4.30 -54.86 17.22
N PRO A 62 4.23 -53.58 16.80
CA PRO A 62 4.83 -53.19 15.55
C PRO A 62 6.32 -52.97 15.87
N GLU A 63 7.16 -53.58 15.06
CA GLU A 63 8.56 -53.19 14.90
C GLU A 63 8.67 -51.67 14.97
N ARG A 64 9.57 -51.16 15.82
CA ARG A 64 9.77 -49.73 16.05
C ARG A 64 10.15 -49.08 14.73
N VAL A 65 9.15 -48.59 13.99
CA VAL A 65 9.35 -47.67 12.89
C VAL A 65 9.85 -46.41 13.56
N GLU A 66 11.17 -46.20 13.52
CA GLU A 66 11.73 -44.88 13.85
C GLU A 66 10.94 -43.88 13.02
N PRO A 67 10.33 -42.85 13.64
CA PRO A 67 9.62 -41.85 12.88
C PRO A 67 10.65 -41.22 11.95
N THR A 68 10.59 -41.57 10.67
CA THR A 68 11.27 -40.84 9.62
C THR A 68 10.75 -39.42 9.76
N LEU A 69 11.57 -38.54 10.32
CA LEU A 69 11.35 -37.11 10.29
C LEU A 69 11.28 -36.74 8.82
N VAL A 70 10.07 -36.72 8.26
CA VAL A 70 9.83 -36.04 7.00
C VAL A 70 10.11 -34.59 7.34
N ALA A 71 11.30 -34.12 6.96
CA ALA A 71 11.67 -32.73 7.08
C ALA A 71 10.54 -31.95 6.41
N ALA A 72 9.78 -31.20 7.21
CA ALA A 72 8.82 -30.25 6.67
C ALA A 72 9.57 -29.41 5.63
N PRO A 73 9.00 -29.17 4.44
CA PRO A 73 9.65 -28.31 3.46
C PRO A 73 9.99 -27.02 4.19
N ALA A 74 11.28 -26.64 4.17
CA ALA A 74 11.74 -25.43 4.83
C ALA A 74 10.78 -24.30 4.43
N PRO A 75 10.23 -23.53 5.39
CA PRO A 75 9.38 -22.41 5.03
C PRO A 75 10.16 -21.56 4.04
N VAL A 76 9.58 -21.32 2.86
CA VAL A 76 10.13 -20.36 1.91
C VAL A 76 10.03 -19.02 2.61
N TYR A 77 11.07 -18.63 3.34
CA TYR A 77 11.17 -17.32 3.95
C TYR A 77 11.19 -16.32 2.80
N GLU A 78 10.04 -15.70 2.54
CA GLU A 78 9.99 -14.56 1.66
C GLU A 78 10.91 -13.49 2.25
N ASP A 79 11.96 -13.18 1.52
CA ASP A 79 12.99 -12.21 1.88
C ASP A 79 12.40 -10.95 2.57
N PRO A 80 12.63 -10.73 3.89
CA PRO A 80 12.06 -9.60 4.62
C PRO A 80 12.53 -8.25 4.06
N GLU A 81 13.58 -8.21 3.23
CA GLU A 81 13.96 -7.01 2.47
C GLU A 81 12.87 -6.56 1.49
N ARG A 82 11.99 -7.47 1.03
CA ARG A 82 10.83 -7.13 0.17
C ARG A 82 9.90 -6.10 0.83
N LEU A 83 9.85 -6.05 2.16
CA LEU A 83 8.96 -5.18 2.94
C LEU A 83 9.67 -3.97 3.54
N ARG A 84 11.01 -3.88 3.48
CA ARG A 84 11.79 -2.72 3.94
C ARG A 84 11.62 -1.51 3.03
N VAL A 85 11.20 -0.39 3.59
CA VAL A 85 11.11 0.90 2.90
C VAL A 85 12.43 1.63 3.13
N THR A 86 13.12 1.98 2.06
CA THR A 86 14.37 2.74 2.10
C THR A 86 14.13 4.19 2.54
N GLU A 87 15.17 4.86 3.01
CA GLU A 87 15.10 6.28 3.37
C GLU A 87 14.66 7.16 2.18
N ARG A 88 15.05 6.78 0.97
CA ARG A 88 14.63 7.46 -0.26
C ARG A 88 13.12 7.33 -0.47
N GLU A 89 12.57 6.13 -0.33
CA GLU A 89 11.14 5.90 -0.42
C GLU A 89 10.38 6.65 0.69
N LEU A 90 10.90 6.64 1.91
CA LEU A 90 10.29 7.33 3.05
C LEU A 90 10.08 8.83 2.77
N ARG A 91 11.05 9.50 2.15
CA ARG A 91 10.91 10.92 1.77
C ARG A 91 9.70 11.15 0.85
N HIS A 92 9.51 10.30 -0.15
CA HIS A 92 8.38 10.44 -1.08
C HIS A 92 7.04 10.05 -0.43
N LEU A 93 7.02 9.03 0.43
CA LEU A 93 5.83 8.69 1.22
C LEU A 93 5.38 9.88 2.10
N GLN A 94 6.34 10.68 2.57
CA GLN A 94 6.09 11.89 3.36
C GLN A 94 5.58 13.09 2.53
N GLU A 95 5.80 13.11 1.21
CA GLU A 95 5.42 14.22 0.32
C GLU A 95 3.91 14.22 -0.05
N VAL A 96 3.25 13.07 0.00
CA VAL A 96 1.85 12.90 -0.47
C VAL A 96 0.78 13.17 0.60
N GLY A 97 1.16 13.61 1.80
CA GLY A 97 0.27 13.70 2.97
C GLY A 97 -0.99 14.55 2.81
N VAL A 98 -0.98 15.58 1.93
CA VAL A 98 -2.18 16.39 1.66
C VAL A 98 -3.31 15.58 1.03
N LEU A 99 -2.97 14.53 0.28
CA LEU A 99 -3.96 13.63 -0.31
C LEU A 99 -4.55 12.67 0.75
N LEU A 100 -3.84 12.44 1.86
CA LEU A 100 -4.13 11.40 2.86
C LEU A 100 -4.54 12.03 4.20
N ARG A 101 -5.75 12.57 4.27
CA ARG A 101 -6.23 13.39 5.41
C ARG A 101 -6.52 12.62 6.71
N THR A 102 -6.45 11.29 6.69
CA THR A 102 -6.76 10.46 7.87
C THR A 102 -5.63 9.47 8.17
N PRO A 103 -5.39 9.12 9.45
CA PRO A 103 -4.43 8.07 9.81
C PRO A 103 -4.70 6.74 9.13
N ARG A 104 -5.98 6.38 8.98
CA ARG A 104 -6.38 5.15 8.29
C ARG A 104 -5.99 5.17 6.81
N ALA A 105 -6.18 6.29 6.11
CA ALA A 105 -5.77 6.44 4.72
C ALA A 105 -4.25 6.36 4.58
N ALA A 106 -3.50 7.05 5.45
CA ALA A 106 -2.05 7.00 5.48
C ALA A 106 -1.50 5.57 5.70
N LYS A 107 -2.01 4.84 6.70
CA LYS A 107 -1.63 3.44 6.94
C LYS A 107 -1.99 2.54 5.76
N ARG A 108 -3.20 2.68 5.22
CA ARG A 108 -3.65 1.91 4.05
C ARG A 108 -2.77 2.17 2.83
N PHE A 109 -2.38 3.41 2.60
CA PHE A 109 -1.46 3.79 1.53
C PHE A 109 -0.10 3.08 1.68
N VAL A 110 0.53 3.15 2.85
CA VAL A 110 1.82 2.45 3.11
C VAL A 110 1.68 0.94 2.90
N ASN A 111 0.59 0.34 3.38
CA ASN A 111 0.36 -1.08 3.21
C ASN A 111 0.17 -1.47 1.74
N ILE A 112 -0.61 -0.70 0.97
CA ILE A 112 -0.79 -0.94 -0.47
C ILE A 112 0.53 -0.76 -1.22
N TYR A 113 1.31 0.27 -0.87
CA TYR A 113 2.64 0.46 -1.46
C TYR A 113 3.55 -0.75 -1.22
N ARG A 114 3.60 -1.25 0.01
CA ARG A 114 4.36 -2.46 0.37
C ARG A 114 3.88 -3.69 -0.39
N LEU A 115 2.56 -3.92 -0.46
CA LEU A 115 1.99 -5.05 -1.20
C LEU A 115 2.28 -4.96 -2.70
N LEU A 116 2.11 -3.78 -3.28
CA LEU A 116 2.44 -3.50 -4.69
C LEU A 116 3.92 -3.82 -4.94
N ARG A 117 4.81 -3.35 -4.07
CA ARG A 117 6.25 -3.63 -4.19
C ARG A 117 6.57 -5.11 -4.00
N ALA A 118 6.01 -5.77 -2.99
CA ALA A 118 6.22 -7.20 -2.72
C ALA A 118 5.77 -8.09 -3.90
N SER A 119 4.75 -7.65 -4.64
CA SER A 119 4.25 -8.37 -5.83
C SER A 119 5.15 -8.25 -7.07
N MET A 120 6.13 -7.36 -7.09
CA MET A 120 7.03 -7.17 -8.24
C MET A 120 8.23 -8.13 -8.18
N PRO A 121 8.77 -8.58 -9.33
CA PRO A 121 10.06 -9.25 -9.38
C PRO A 121 11.20 -8.39 -8.82
N ARG A 122 12.26 -9.02 -8.31
CA ARG A 122 13.39 -8.32 -7.66
C ARG A 122 14.02 -7.23 -8.55
N ALA A 123 14.30 -7.56 -9.81
CA ALA A 123 14.89 -6.61 -10.75
C ALA A 123 14.02 -5.37 -10.99
N GLU A 124 12.69 -5.54 -11.04
CA GLU A 124 11.76 -4.41 -11.23
C GLU A 124 11.69 -3.53 -9.97
N ARG A 125 11.71 -4.12 -8.77
CA ARG A 125 11.79 -3.36 -7.51
C ARG A 125 13.09 -2.56 -7.41
N GLU A 126 14.21 -3.19 -7.72
CA GLU A 126 15.52 -2.53 -7.70
C GLU A 126 15.53 -1.38 -8.70
N ALA A 127 15.05 -1.59 -9.93
CA ALA A 127 14.92 -0.53 -10.93
C ALA A 127 14.03 0.63 -10.48
N LEU A 128 12.92 0.36 -9.78
CA LEU A 128 12.05 1.41 -9.22
C LEU A 128 12.78 2.24 -8.13
N ILE A 129 13.56 1.57 -7.27
CA ILE A 129 14.25 2.22 -6.14
C ILE A 129 15.47 3.01 -6.63
N SER A 130 16.30 2.41 -7.50
CA SER A 130 17.54 3.01 -8.01
C SER A 130 17.34 3.88 -9.25
N GLY A 131 16.16 3.80 -9.88
CA GLY A 131 15.84 4.52 -11.11
C GLY A 131 15.42 5.96 -10.90
N SER A 132 14.51 6.43 -11.74
CA SER A 132 14.08 7.83 -11.75
C SER A 132 13.33 8.21 -10.47
N GLU A 133 13.70 9.33 -9.86
CA GLU A 133 12.97 9.92 -8.72
C GLU A 133 11.53 10.28 -9.11
N GLN A 134 11.33 10.70 -10.36
CA GLN A 134 10.02 11.04 -10.89
C GLN A 134 9.11 9.80 -10.94
N GLU A 135 9.65 8.65 -11.34
CA GLU A 135 8.86 7.43 -11.48
C GLU A 135 8.25 6.99 -10.16
N ILE A 136 9.06 6.95 -9.10
CA ILE A 136 8.57 6.58 -7.77
C ILE A 136 7.61 7.63 -7.21
N ARG A 137 7.85 8.92 -7.47
CA ARG A 137 6.93 10.01 -7.08
C ARG A 137 5.58 9.91 -7.76
N LEU A 138 5.55 9.67 -9.08
CA LEU A 138 4.32 9.53 -9.84
C LEU A 138 3.53 8.28 -9.42
N LEU A 139 4.22 7.16 -9.17
CA LEU A 139 3.59 5.96 -8.60
C LEU A 139 2.96 6.24 -7.23
N MET A 140 3.71 6.86 -6.32
CA MET A 140 3.23 7.16 -4.97
C MET A 140 2.11 8.20 -4.98
N TRP A 141 2.17 9.20 -5.86
CA TRP A 141 1.10 10.17 -6.08
C TRP A 141 -0.18 9.48 -6.56
N LEU A 142 -0.09 8.60 -7.56
CA LEU A 142 -1.24 7.88 -8.11
C LEU A 142 -1.88 6.96 -7.07
N LEU A 143 -1.07 6.26 -6.28
CA LEU A 143 -1.53 5.46 -5.15
C LEU A 143 -2.20 6.31 -4.06
N ALA A 144 -1.58 7.42 -3.67
CA ALA A 144 -2.12 8.31 -2.64
C ALA A 144 -3.45 8.94 -3.09
N LEU A 145 -3.56 9.31 -4.37
CA LEU A 145 -4.81 9.80 -4.97
C LEU A 145 -5.90 8.74 -4.89
N ASN A 146 -5.62 7.50 -5.34
CA ASN A 146 -6.59 6.41 -5.32
C ASN A 146 -7.06 6.03 -3.89
N VAL A 147 -6.20 6.18 -2.88
CA VAL A 147 -6.54 5.88 -1.48
C VAL A 147 -7.24 7.05 -0.80
N GLY A 148 -6.77 8.27 -1.01
CA GLY A 148 -7.18 9.47 -0.27
C GLY A 148 -8.31 10.25 -0.91
N GLN A 149 -8.45 10.18 -2.24
CA GLN A 149 -9.49 10.85 -3.03
C GLN A 149 -10.07 9.88 -4.06
N PRO A 150 -10.86 8.86 -3.64
CA PRO A 150 -11.31 7.80 -4.53
C PRO A 150 -12.07 8.28 -5.77
N ASP A 151 -12.89 9.33 -5.63
CA ASP A 151 -13.68 9.87 -6.74
C ASP A 151 -12.79 10.51 -7.82
N HIS A 152 -11.80 11.32 -7.42
CA HIS A 152 -10.83 11.90 -8.35
C HIS A 152 -9.86 10.85 -8.90
N GLY A 153 -9.46 9.88 -8.08
CA GLY A 153 -8.59 8.77 -8.48
C GLY A 153 -9.22 7.92 -9.57
N GLU A 154 -10.52 7.62 -9.47
CA GLU A 154 -11.25 6.86 -10.49
C GLU A 154 -11.35 7.62 -11.81
N LEU A 155 -11.72 8.90 -11.77
CA LEU A 155 -11.78 9.74 -12.97
C LEU A 155 -10.44 9.79 -13.70
N LEU A 156 -9.35 9.96 -12.95
CA LEU A 156 -8.01 10.01 -13.50
C LEU A 156 -7.56 8.65 -14.06
N LEU A 157 -7.76 7.56 -13.31
CA LEU A 157 -7.41 6.21 -13.78
C LEU A 157 -8.18 5.86 -15.05
N ASN A 158 -9.46 6.21 -15.16
CA ASN A 158 -10.25 5.99 -16.36
C ASN A 158 -9.74 6.79 -17.56
N ALA A 159 -9.36 8.06 -17.36
CA ALA A 159 -8.73 8.88 -18.40
C ALA A 159 -7.39 8.29 -18.85
N LEU A 160 -6.55 7.87 -17.88
CA LEU A 160 -5.24 7.27 -18.12
C LEU A 160 -5.31 5.85 -18.68
N MET A 161 -6.39 5.10 -18.53
CA MET A 161 -6.52 3.74 -19.10
C MET A 161 -7.16 3.75 -20.49
N GLY A 162 -7.59 4.90 -20.99
CA GLY A 162 -8.18 5.04 -22.32
C GLY A 162 -7.19 4.80 -23.47
N PRO A 163 -7.70 4.77 -24.72
CA PRO A 163 -6.87 4.73 -25.93
C PRO A 163 -5.86 5.88 -25.92
N GLU A 164 -4.63 5.63 -26.36
CA GLU A 164 -3.50 6.58 -26.24
C GLU A 164 -3.80 7.96 -26.85
N GLY A 165 -4.42 8.00 -28.03
CA GLY A 165 -4.83 9.25 -28.70
C GLY A 165 -5.88 10.06 -27.93
N ASP A 166 -6.61 9.44 -27.00
CA ASP A 166 -7.65 10.10 -26.21
C ASP A 166 -7.15 10.60 -24.85
N VAL A 167 -5.96 10.20 -24.39
CA VAL A 167 -5.53 10.44 -23.00
C VAL A 167 -5.34 11.92 -22.73
N ALA A 168 -4.47 12.56 -23.51
CA ALA A 168 -4.18 13.99 -23.37
C ALA A 168 -5.45 14.86 -23.45
N PRO A 169 -6.34 14.70 -24.46
CA PRO A 169 -7.57 15.49 -24.51
C PRO A 169 -8.53 15.20 -23.35
N LYS A 170 -8.65 13.94 -22.89
CA LYS A 170 -9.49 13.60 -21.72
C LYS A 170 -8.96 14.21 -20.44
N LEU A 171 -7.63 14.18 -20.23
CA LEU A 171 -7.00 14.81 -19.07
C LEU A 171 -7.16 16.33 -19.11
N SER A 172 -6.96 16.96 -20.26
CA SER A 172 -7.19 18.41 -20.42
C SER A 172 -8.64 18.78 -20.10
N ALA A 173 -9.61 18.06 -20.68
CA ALA A 173 -11.03 18.31 -20.42
C ALA A 173 -11.40 18.11 -18.94
N LEU A 174 -10.82 17.10 -18.28
CA LEU A 174 -11.02 16.88 -16.85
C LEU A 174 -10.45 18.06 -16.03
N CYS A 175 -9.23 18.51 -16.35
CA CYS A 175 -8.61 19.68 -15.71
C CYS A 175 -9.48 20.94 -15.87
N ASP A 176 -9.98 21.20 -17.07
CA ASP A 176 -10.80 22.37 -17.37
C ASP A 176 -12.14 22.33 -16.65
N SER A 177 -12.82 21.17 -16.64
CA SER A 177 -14.06 20.95 -15.89
C SER A 177 -13.86 21.22 -14.40
N LYS A 178 -12.84 20.62 -13.79
CA LYS A 178 -12.59 20.79 -12.34
C LYS A 178 -12.15 22.19 -11.96
N ARG A 179 -11.45 22.87 -12.86
CA ARG A 179 -11.13 24.29 -12.71
C ARG A 179 -12.37 25.17 -12.76
N ALA A 180 -13.29 24.92 -13.70
CA ALA A 180 -14.55 25.66 -13.83
C ALA A 180 -15.49 25.43 -12.65
N GLU A 181 -15.51 24.20 -12.10
CA GLU A 181 -16.25 23.85 -10.88
C GLU A 181 -15.68 24.53 -9.61
N GLY A 182 -14.43 25.01 -9.66
CA GLY A 182 -13.76 25.64 -8.52
C GLY A 182 -13.47 24.67 -7.37
N ASP A 183 -13.31 23.38 -7.64
CA ASP A 183 -13.10 22.35 -6.62
C ASP A 183 -11.76 22.58 -5.88
N PRO A 184 -11.78 22.94 -4.57
CA PRO A 184 -10.56 23.17 -3.80
C PRO A 184 -9.66 21.93 -3.72
N ARG A 185 -10.25 20.72 -3.76
CA ARG A 185 -9.48 19.48 -3.72
C ARG A 185 -8.71 19.26 -5.01
N TRP A 186 -9.28 19.67 -6.14
CA TRP A 186 -8.62 19.55 -7.42
C TRP A 186 -7.33 20.39 -7.47
N LEU A 187 -7.35 21.58 -6.88
CA LEU A 187 -6.15 22.43 -6.78
C LEU A 187 -5.02 21.75 -6.00
N GLU A 188 -5.34 21.09 -4.89
CA GLU A 188 -4.36 20.31 -4.12
C GLU A 188 -3.82 19.11 -4.92
N ILE A 189 -4.69 18.40 -5.64
CA ILE A 189 -4.29 17.27 -6.49
C ILE A 189 -3.35 17.73 -7.61
N HIS A 190 -3.70 18.83 -8.27
CA HIS A 190 -2.92 19.42 -9.36
C HIS A 190 -1.55 19.93 -8.88
N ASP A 191 -1.48 20.65 -7.75
CA ASP A 191 -0.19 21.07 -7.16
C ASP A 191 0.70 19.87 -6.83
N ARG A 192 0.11 18.77 -6.35
CA ARG A 192 0.85 17.54 -6.06
C ARG A 192 1.29 16.81 -7.32
N TRP A 193 0.50 16.84 -8.38
CA TRP A 193 0.90 16.34 -9.70
C TRP A 193 2.12 17.09 -10.22
N GLU A 194 2.11 18.43 -10.21
CA GLU A 194 3.24 19.23 -10.70
C GLU A 194 4.54 18.94 -9.93
N LYS A 195 4.44 18.74 -8.60
CA LYS A 195 5.58 18.33 -7.77
C LYS A 195 6.07 16.91 -8.10
N ALA A 196 5.15 15.97 -8.31
CA ALA A 196 5.48 14.59 -8.62
C ALA A 196 6.10 14.45 -10.02
N LYS A 197 5.56 15.18 -11.01
CA LYS A 197 6.09 15.30 -12.37
C LYS A 197 7.49 15.93 -12.38
N GLY A 198 7.70 16.95 -11.56
CA GLY A 198 8.95 17.70 -11.54
C GLY A 198 9.25 18.32 -12.91
N ALA A 199 10.50 18.16 -13.38
CA ALA A 199 10.97 18.75 -14.63
C ALA A 199 10.57 18.01 -15.90
N ALA A 200 9.96 16.83 -15.78
CA ALA A 200 9.55 16.07 -16.95
C ALA A 200 8.45 16.79 -17.73
N ASP A 201 8.44 16.54 -19.04
CA ASP A 201 7.34 16.98 -19.87
C ASP A 201 6.05 16.22 -19.51
N ILE A 202 4.92 16.71 -20.01
CA ILE A 202 3.61 16.14 -19.68
C ILE A 202 3.41 14.76 -20.31
N GLU A 203 4.01 14.50 -21.47
CA GLU A 203 3.84 13.24 -22.22
C GLU A 203 4.59 12.11 -21.52
N GLU A 204 5.84 12.35 -21.11
CA GLU A 204 6.65 11.43 -20.31
C GLU A 204 5.96 11.12 -18.98
N ALA A 205 5.45 12.13 -18.28
CA ALA A 205 4.76 11.94 -17.02
C ALA A 205 3.47 11.12 -17.17
N ILE A 206 2.70 11.38 -18.23
CA ILE A 206 1.51 10.58 -18.58
C ILE A 206 1.92 9.15 -18.90
N ALA A 207 2.98 8.93 -19.69
CA ALA A 207 3.45 7.60 -20.05
C ALA A 207 3.86 6.79 -18.81
N VAL A 208 4.60 7.41 -17.88
CA VAL A 208 4.98 6.80 -16.59
C VAL A 208 3.73 6.49 -15.75
N ALA A 209 2.79 7.43 -15.62
CA ALA A 209 1.56 7.21 -14.88
C ALA A 209 0.72 6.07 -15.48
N ARG A 210 0.59 6.02 -16.81
CA ARG A 210 -0.11 4.97 -17.57
C ARG A 210 0.48 3.59 -17.31
N ARG A 211 1.81 3.47 -17.30
CA ARG A 211 2.50 2.20 -17.00
C ARG A 211 2.11 1.62 -15.64
N TRP A 212 1.86 2.49 -14.65
CA TRP A 212 1.49 2.07 -13.29
C TRP A 212 -0.02 1.88 -13.08
N CYS A 213 -0.87 2.43 -13.95
CA CYS A 213 -2.33 2.35 -13.83
C CYS A 213 -2.88 0.92 -13.67
N PRO A 214 -2.45 -0.10 -14.44
CA PRO A 214 -2.96 -1.47 -14.27
C PRO A 214 -2.68 -2.06 -12.89
N ARG A 215 -1.54 -1.72 -12.29
CA ARG A 215 -1.16 -2.20 -10.95
C ARG A 215 -1.88 -1.44 -9.86
N VAL A 216 -1.94 -0.11 -9.97
CA VAL A 216 -2.66 0.74 -9.00
C VAL A 216 -4.16 0.47 -9.03
N GLY A 217 -4.73 0.26 -10.22
CA GLY A 217 -6.15 -0.05 -10.41
C GLY A 217 -6.59 -1.36 -9.78
N ARG A 218 -5.69 -2.33 -9.53
CA ARG A 218 -6.03 -3.54 -8.75
C ARG A 218 -6.38 -3.26 -7.31
N PHE A 219 -5.95 -2.11 -6.78
CA PHE A 219 -6.19 -1.67 -5.42
C PHE A 219 -7.26 -0.57 -5.34
N SER A 220 -7.95 -0.23 -6.44
CA SER A 220 -9.16 0.59 -6.37
C SER A 220 -10.33 -0.29 -5.93
N PHE A 221 -11.08 0.16 -4.92
CA PHE A 221 -12.11 -0.67 -4.25
C PHE A 221 -13.50 -0.57 -4.89
N ARG A 222 -13.61 0.07 -6.05
CA ARG A 222 -14.81 -0.01 -6.88
C ARG A 222 -14.54 -1.10 -7.91
N ALA A 223 -14.95 -2.31 -7.56
CA ALA A 223 -15.00 -3.42 -8.51
C ALA A 223 -15.77 -2.96 -9.75
N LYS A 224 -15.24 -3.32 -10.92
CA LYS A 224 -15.95 -3.25 -12.20
C LYS A 224 -17.38 -3.77 -11.99
N GLY A 225 -18.36 -2.86 -12.03
CA GLY A 225 -19.77 -3.19 -12.19
C GLY A 225 -20.07 -3.50 -13.64
#